data_AF-A0A9W8KCG4-F1
#
_entry.id   AF-A0A9W8KCG4-F1
#
_cell.length_a   1.000
_cell.length_b   1.000
_cell.length_c   1.000
_cell.angle_alpha   90.00
_cell.angle_beta   90.00
_cell.angle_gamma   90.00
#
_symmetry.space_group_name_H-M   'P 1'
#
loop_
_entity.id
_entity.type
_entity.pdbx_description
1 polymer ?
#
loop_
_entity_poly.entity_id
_entity_poly.type
_entity_poly.pdbx_seq_one_letter_code
_entity_poly.pdbx_strand_id
1 'polypeptide(L)'
;MAIVAQSGEETLRVLLEWFEKNKVTYNEEAIKVVTQQQTQGGSNIVSPNGIGIVAKRALIDEEPLVMIPKCAVISSASSALANIFEDEGLGGSLALCITVMYEMAQGDESPWYGYLQSLPRRADIPLLWDAESLKWLAGTDVGKWVERDEKNVRDDFGVLQTLVADYPSVFVSQNGVRWDDFECFMDTTSLVSSRAFMVDEFRGNSMVPFADIFNHLTSAANVHIESEEAVCLLCGNEFGCEHTEPLDDSDDESEHEDHDDSESHGDHEDHEGCESHGESGSDEWSDEGSEGSEDESDGEEIPILVDYNGIPVIDSSDDMDVDDDDDKDKASDKNEDDSPKMDDDDMLSGTLDMVVYQPCNAGSE
;
A
#
# COMPACT_ATOMS: atom_id res chain seq x y z
N MET A 1 23.36 -22.24 -6.96
CA MET A 1 24.37 -21.30 -7.48
C MET A 1 24.51 -20.21 -6.43
N ALA A 2 25.73 -19.88 -5.98
CA ALA A 2 25.90 -18.82 -5.00
C ALA A 2 25.47 -17.49 -5.66
N ILE A 3 24.49 -16.80 -5.08
CA ILE A 3 24.18 -15.42 -5.41
C ILE A 3 25.48 -14.65 -5.12
N VAL A 4 26.19 -14.27 -6.18
CA VAL A 4 27.26 -13.28 -6.03
C VAL A 4 26.54 -12.03 -5.58
N ALA A 5 26.75 -11.60 -4.33
CA ALA A 5 26.18 -10.37 -3.83
C ALA A 5 26.54 -9.27 -4.84
N GLN A 6 25.54 -8.78 -5.56
CA GLN A 6 25.71 -7.63 -6.44
C GLN A 6 26.13 -6.46 -5.56
N SER A 7 27.04 -5.61 -6.05
CA SER A 7 27.33 -4.37 -5.34
C SER A 7 26.07 -3.53 -5.30
N GLY A 8 25.85 -2.75 -4.23
CA GLY A 8 24.69 -1.85 -4.15
C GLY A 8 24.58 -0.92 -5.36
N GLU A 9 25.70 -0.56 -6.00
CA GLU A 9 25.73 0.19 -7.26
C GLU A 9 25.11 -0.57 -8.45
N GLU A 10 25.35 -1.89 -8.55
CA GLU A 10 24.77 -2.72 -9.61
C GLU A 10 23.27 -2.91 -9.39
N THR A 11 22.86 -3.17 -8.15
CA THR A 11 21.45 -3.25 -7.75
C THR A 11 20.71 -1.96 -8.09
N LEU A 12 21.30 -0.80 -7.76
CA LEU A 12 20.71 0.50 -8.11
C LEU A 12 20.66 0.72 -9.63
N ARG A 13 21.70 0.35 -10.37
CA ARG A 13 21.71 0.47 -11.83
C ARG A 13 20.55 -0.30 -12.47
N VAL A 14 20.36 -1.56 -12.07
CA VAL A 14 19.27 -2.41 -12.57
C VAL A 14 17.90 -1.83 -12.21
N LEU A 15 17.75 -1.27 -11.01
CA LEU A 15 16.52 -0.62 -10.58
C LEU A 15 16.20 0.65 -11.40
N LEU A 16 17.19 1.52 -11.62
CA LEU A 16 16.99 2.76 -12.40
C LEU A 16 16.67 2.47 -13.88
N GLU A 17 17.31 1.47 -14.48
CA GLU A 17 16.97 1.00 -15.83
C GLU A 17 15.54 0.45 -15.90
N TRP A 18 15.09 -0.20 -14.83
CA TRP A 18 13.72 -0.69 -14.72
C TRP A 18 12.71 0.45 -14.57
N PHE A 19 13.02 1.50 -13.80
CA PHE A 19 12.18 2.69 -13.71
C PHE A 19 11.99 3.37 -15.07
N GLU A 20 13.08 3.59 -15.81
CA GLU A 20 13.01 4.18 -17.16
C GLU A 20 12.15 3.32 -18.09
N LYS A 21 12.34 2.00 -18.09
CA LYS A 21 11.57 1.07 -18.92
C LYS A 21 10.07 1.09 -18.60
N ASN A 22 9.72 1.24 -17.32
CA ASN A 22 8.33 1.21 -16.85
C ASN A 22 7.73 2.61 -16.66
N LYS A 23 8.41 3.66 -17.14
CA LYS A 23 7.98 5.06 -17.06
C LYS A 23 7.74 5.54 -15.63
N VAL A 24 8.42 4.96 -14.65
CA VAL A 24 8.52 5.54 -13.31
C VAL A 24 9.50 6.71 -13.41
N THR A 25 9.02 7.92 -13.19
CA THR A 25 9.81 9.14 -13.36
C THR A 25 9.90 9.90 -12.04
N TYR A 26 10.97 10.67 -11.88
CA TYR A 26 11.14 11.52 -10.71
C TYR A 26 11.92 12.78 -11.05
N ASN A 27 11.76 13.82 -10.23
CA ASN A 27 12.43 15.09 -10.41
C ASN A 27 13.91 14.98 -10.02
N GLU A 28 14.75 14.68 -11.01
CA GLU A 28 16.21 14.56 -10.83
C GLU A 28 16.89 15.85 -10.39
N GLU A 29 16.27 17.01 -10.56
CA GLU A 29 16.79 18.28 -10.04
C GLU A 29 16.51 18.45 -8.54
N ALA A 30 15.38 17.90 -8.07
CA ALA A 30 14.91 17.97 -6.70
C ALA A 30 15.49 16.87 -5.80
N ILE A 31 15.52 15.62 -6.27
CA ILE A 31 15.91 14.46 -5.46
C ILE A 31 16.96 13.58 -6.14
N LYS A 32 17.60 12.72 -5.35
CA LYS A 32 18.58 11.73 -5.82
C LYS A 32 18.43 10.42 -5.07
N VAL A 33 18.41 9.32 -5.82
CA VAL A 33 18.51 7.96 -5.28
C VAL A 33 19.97 7.64 -4.94
N VAL A 34 20.23 7.14 -3.73
CA VAL A 34 21.57 6.86 -3.20
C VAL A 34 21.65 5.49 -2.54
N THR A 35 22.79 4.81 -2.69
CA THR A 35 23.10 3.53 -2.00
C THR A 35 24.08 3.69 -0.84
N GLN A 36 24.77 4.84 -0.82
CA GLN A 36 25.69 5.24 0.23
C GLN A 36 25.63 6.76 0.35
N GLN A 37 25.23 7.24 1.52
CA GLN A 37 25.32 8.65 1.86
C GLN A 37 25.63 8.75 3.35
N GLN A 38 26.69 9.48 3.68
CA GLN A 38 27.00 9.85 5.06
C GLN A 38 26.48 11.25 5.33
N THR A 39 25.82 11.35 6.47
CA THR A 39 25.56 12.58 7.21
C THR A 39 26.87 13.36 7.44
N GLN A 40 26.81 14.68 7.59
CA GLN A 40 27.97 15.48 8.01
C GLN A 40 28.51 15.00 9.38
N GLY A 41 27.63 14.44 10.21
CA GLY A 41 27.97 13.79 11.48
C GLY A 41 28.61 12.39 11.38
N GLY A 42 28.70 11.79 10.18
CA GLY A 42 29.32 10.47 9.95
C GLY A 42 28.41 9.25 10.15
N SER A 43 27.15 9.44 10.56
CA SER A 43 26.07 8.45 10.48
C SER A 43 25.73 8.11 9.02
N ASN A 44 25.36 6.88 8.74
CA ASN A 44 24.89 6.50 7.41
C ASN A 44 23.38 6.77 7.31
N ILE A 45 22.97 7.46 6.25
CA ILE A 45 21.55 7.69 5.91
C ILE A 45 20.91 6.42 5.37
N VAL A 46 21.73 5.57 4.74
CA VAL A 46 21.30 4.33 4.10
C VAL A 46 21.95 3.15 4.83
N SER A 47 21.17 2.12 5.11
CA SER A 47 21.68 0.87 5.66
C SER A 47 22.69 0.21 4.70
N PRO A 48 23.59 -0.68 5.18
CA PRO A 48 24.52 -1.38 4.29
C PRO A 48 23.78 -2.16 3.20
N ASN A 49 24.03 -1.83 1.93
CA ASN A 49 23.32 -2.33 0.74
C ASN A 49 21.85 -1.88 0.60
N GLY A 50 21.41 -0.91 1.39
CA GLY A 50 20.11 -0.27 1.21
C GLY A 50 20.13 0.75 0.07
N ILE A 51 18.94 1.29 -0.20
CA ILE A 51 18.72 2.41 -1.11
C ILE A 51 17.93 3.46 -0.32
N GLY A 52 18.19 4.74 -0.58
CA GLY A 52 17.42 5.83 0.00
C GLY A 52 17.34 7.02 -0.95
N ILE A 53 16.51 8.01 -0.57
CA ILE A 53 16.33 9.27 -1.30
C ILE A 53 16.93 10.41 -0.50
N VAL A 54 17.58 11.36 -1.19
CA VAL A 54 18.04 12.62 -0.62
C VAL A 54 17.58 13.80 -1.45
N ALA A 55 17.22 14.91 -0.80
CA ALA A 55 16.96 16.18 -1.47
C ALA A 55 18.26 16.83 -1.98
N LYS A 56 18.22 17.38 -3.19
CA LYS A 56 19.32 18.13 -3.83
C LYS A 56 19.17 19.64 -3.65
N ARG A 57 17.94 20.10 -3.48
CA ARG A 57 17.57 21.49 -3.20
C ARG A 57 16.41 21.54 -2.20
N ALA A 58 16.10 22.74 -1.71
CA ALA A 58 14.90 22.90 -0.91
C ALA A 58 13.67 22.51 -1.75
N LEU A 59 12.78 21.76 -1.13
CA LEU A 59 11.52 21.31 -1.69
C LEU A 59 10.41 22.21 -1.16
N ILE A 60 9.51 22.60 -2.05
CA ILE A 60 8.36 23.43 -1.71
C ILE A 60 7.12 22.56 -1.55
N ASP A 61 6.15 23.09 -0.80
CA ASP A 61 4.85 22.44 -0.62
C ASP A 61 4.17 22.16 -1.97
N GLU A 62 3.44 21.04 -2.04
CA GLU A 62 2.74 20.55 -3.23
C GLU A 62 3.65 20.29 -4.46
N GLU A 63 4.98 20.21 -4.28
CA GLU A 63 5.89 19.92 -5.39
C GLU A 63 5.82 18.42 -5.78
N PRO A 64 5.51 18.08 -7.05
CA PRO A 64 5.55 16.69 -7.50
C PRO A 64 7.00 16.21 -7.63
N LEU A 65 7.31 15.12 -6.95
CA LEU A 65 8.65 14.52 -6.92
C LEU A 65 8.77 13.26 -7.75
N VAL A 66 7.75 12.41 -7.75
CA VAL A 66 7.76 11.09 -8.41
C VAL A 66 6.41 10.85 -9.04
N MET A 67 6.39 10.21 -10.20
CA MET A 67 5.19 9.71 -10.86
C MET A 67 5.41 8.24 -11.20
N ILE A 68 4.49 7.40 -10.73
CA ILE A 68 4.56 5.94 -10.78
C ILE A 68 3.31 5.44 -11.51
N PRO A 69 3.41 4.89 -12.72
CA PRO A 69 2.25 4.31 -13.38
C PRO A 69 1.62 3.19 -12.53
N LYS A 70 0.30 3.17 -12.35
CA LYS A 70 -0.45 2.12 -11.62
C LYS A 70 -0.23 0.72 -12.20
N CYS A 71 0.21 0.60 -13.46
CA CYS A 71 0.60 -0.67 -14.08
C CYS A 71 1.99 -1.18 -13.65
N ALA A 72 2.84 -0.33 -13.06
CA ALA A 72 4.15 -0.69 -12.52
C ALA A 72 4.05 -1.25 -11.09
N VAL A 73 2.91 -1.05 -10.41
CA VAL A 73 2.61 -1.56 -9.07
C VAL A 73 2.40 -3.08 -9.07
N ILE A 74 2.81 -3.75 -7.99
CA ILE A 74 2.48 -5.17 -7.76
C ILE A 74 1.23 -5.23 -6.90
N SER A 75 0.09 -5.59 -7.50
CA SER A 75 -1.19 -5.81 -6.84
C SER A 75 -1.67 -7.23 -7.10
N SER A 76 -2.35 -7.85 -6.13
CA SER A 76 -3.00 -9.15 -6.30
C SER A 76 -4.11 -9.10 -7.36
N ALA A 77 -4.85 -7.97 -7.44
CA ALA A 77 -5.99 -7.77 -8.34
C ALA A 77 -5.59 -7.72 -9.82
N SER A 78 -4.39 -7.21 -10.13
CA SER A 78 -3.87 -7.12 -11.50
C SER A 78 -2.78 -8.16 -11.80
N SER A 79 -2.58 -9.14 -10.91
CA SER A 79 -1.53 -10.16 -11.04
C SER A 79 -1.90 -11.29 -12.00
N ALA A 80 -0.91 -12.09 -12.38
CA ALA A 80 -1.14 -13.34 -13.10
C ALA A 80 -1.96 -14.38 -12.30
N LEU A 81 -2.12 -14.19 -10.98
CA LEU A 81 -2.84 -15.06 -10.08
C LEU A 81 -4.26 -14.58 -9.76
N ALA A 82 -4.69 -13.43 -10.29
CA ALA A 82 -5.97 -12.80 -9.95
C ALA A 82 -7.17 -13.77 -10.09
N ASN A 83 -7.25 -14.53 -11.18
CA ASN A 83 -8.32 -15.51 -11.38
C ASN A 83 -8.31 -16.64 -10.34
N ILE A 84 -7.12 -17.09 -9.91
CA ILE A 84 -7.00 -18.12 -8.87
C ILE A 84 -7.47 -17.55 -7.53
N PHE A 85 -7.11 -16.30 -7.23
CA PHE A 85 -7.57 -15.64 -6.02
C PHE A 85 -9.09 -15.44 -6.02
N GLU A 86 -9.68 -15.06 -7.15
CA GLU A 86 -11.14 -14.97 -7.29
C GLU A 86 -11.82 -16.33 -7.09
N ASP A 87 -11.32 -17.39 -7.75
CA ASP A 87 -11.87 -18.75 -7.64
C ASP A 87 -11.80 -19.29 -6.20
N GLU A 88 -10.74 -18.95 -5.46
CA GLU A 88 -10.50 -19.39 -4.08
C GLU A 88 -11.02 -18.41 -3.01
N GLY A 89 -11.60 -17.28 -3.42
CA GLY A 89 -12.05 -16.23 -2.50
C GLY A 89 -10.92 -15.62 -1.64
N LEU A 90 -9.71 -15.54 -2.20
CA LEU A 90 -8.53 -15.03 -1.52
C LEU A 90 -8.31 -13.54 -1.83
N GLY A 91 -7.98 -12.75 -0.82
CA GLY A 91 -7.74 -11.32 -0.97
C GLY A 91 -6.75 -10.77 0.05
N GLY A 92 -6.68 -9.43 0.11
CA GLY A 92 -5.90 -8.71 1.11
C GLY A 92 -4.39 -9.00 1.09
N SER A 93 -3.76 -8.87 2.26
CA SER A 93 -2.32 -9.01 2.43
C SER A 93 -1.80 -10.40 2.07
N LEU A 94 -2.57 -11.46 2.34
CA LEU A 94 -2.18 -12.83 1.98
C LEU A 94 -2.06 -13.00 0.46
N ALA A 95 -3.06 -12.54 -0.31
CA ALA A 95 -3.00 -12.59 -1.77
C ALA A 95 -1.82 -11.76 -2.31
N LEU A 96 -1.53 -10.60 -1.71
CA LEU A 96 -0.36 -9.80 -2.08
C LEU A 96 0.96 -10.52 -1.77
N CYS A 97 1.11 -11.13 -0.58
CA CYS A 97 2.28 -11.93 -0.22
C CYS A 97 2.54 -13.05 -1.23
N ILE A 98 1.49 -13.77 -1.63
CA ILE A 98 1.58 -14.85 -2.61
C ILE A 98 1.96 -14.30 -3.99
N THR A 99 1.41 -13.15 -4.38
CA THR A 99 1.77 -12.45 -5.62
C THR A 99 3.26 -12.09 -5.64
N VAL A 100 3.77 -11.48 -4.58
CA VAL A 100 5.19 -11.12 -4.48
C VAL A 100 6.08 -12.36 -4.51
N MET A 101 5.73 -13.42 -3.78
CA MET A 101 6.46 -14.70 -3.84
C MET A 101 6.45 -15.30 -5.25
N TYR A 102 5.31 -15.25 -5.94
CA TYR A 102 5.18 -15.75 -7.30
C TYR A 102 6.07 -15.01 -8.28
N GLU A 103 6.08 -13.68 -8.23
CA GLU A 103 6.92 -12.84 -9.07
C GLU A 103 8.42 -13.03 -8.75
N MET A 104 8.78 -13.14 -7.47
CA MET A 104 10.15 -13.51 -7.07
C MET A 104 10.56 -14.88 -7.62
N ALA A 105 9.65 -15.84 -7.66
CA ALA A 105 9.91 -17.17 -8.21
C ALA A 105 10.18 -17.11 -9.72
N GLN A 106 9.67 -16.14 -10.46
CA GLN A 106 9.97 -16.01 -11.90
C GLN A 106 11.38 -15.49 -12.19
N GLY A 107 12.05 -14.87 -11.21
CA GLY A 107 13.40 -14.34 -11.42
C GLY A 107 13.42 -13.25 -12.49
N ASP A 108 14.36 -13.33 -13.43
CA ASP A 108 14.56 -12.34 -14.50
C ASP A 108 13.43 -12.28 -15.53
N GLU A 109 12.57 -13.30 -15.57
CA GLU A 109 11.36 -13.32 -16.40
C GLU A 109 10.19 -12.54 -15.77
N SER A 110 10.27 -12.18 -14.47
CA SER A 110 9.26 -11.31 -13.85
C SER A 110 9.32 -9.92 -14.47
N PRO A 111 8.18 -9.31 -14.85
CA PRO A 111 8.17 -7.93 -15.30
C PRO A 111 8.59 -6.95 -14.19
N TRP A 112 8.57 -7.37 -12.91
CA TRP A 112 9.02 -6.59 -11.76
C TRP A 112 10.43 -6.96 -11.27
N TYR A 113 11.19 -7.79 -11.98
CA TYR A 113 12.51 -8.24 -11.53
C TYR A 113 13.44 -7.09 -11.12
N GLY A 114 13.47 -6.00 -11.89
CA GLY A 114 14.35 -4.87 -11.61
C GLY A 114 14.05 -4.16 -10.28
N TYR A 115 12.77 -4.16 -9.88
CA TYR A 115 12.32 -3.72 -8.56
C TYR A 115 12.57 -4.78 -7.49
N LEU A 116 12.10 -6.02 -7.69
CA LEU A 116 12.19 -7.09 -6.68
C LEU A 116 13.63 -7.43 -6.29
N GLN A 117 14.58 -7.38 -7.23
CA GLN A 117 16.01 -7.60 -6.93
C GLN A 117 16.63 -6.52 -6.05
N SER A 118 15.99 -5.34 -5.95
CA SER A 118 16.44 -4.23 -5.11
C SER A 118 15.97 -4.30 -3.68
N LEU A 119 14.94 -5.13 -3.41
CA LEU A 119 14.41 -5.31 -2.08
C LEU A 119 15.44 -5.98 -1.16
N PRO A 120 15.46 -5.61 0.14
CA PRO A 120 16.21 -6.39 1.11
C PRO A 120 15.61 -7.80 1.18
N ARG A 121 16.37 -8.75 1.72
CA ARG A 121 15.86 -10.12 1.92
C ARG A 121 14.59 -10.15 2.79
N ARG A 122 14.55 -9.33 3.83
CA ARG A 122 13.45 -9.21 4.80
C ARG A 122 13.51 -7.85 5.47
N ALA A 123 12.37 -7.42 6.02
CA ALA A 123 12.30 -6.24 6.87
C ALA A 123 12.66 -6.56 8.33
N ASP A 124 13.03 -5.54 9.10
CA ASP A 124 13.30 -5.67 10.53
C ASP A 124 12.01 -5.47 11.33
N ILE A 125 11.18 -6.52 11.39
CA ILE A 125 9.92 -6.52 12.14
C ILE A 125 10.06 -7.39 13.41
N PRO A 126 9.35 -7.04 14.51
CA PRO A 126 9.42 -7.79 15.76
C PRO A 126 9.18 -9.30 15.63
N LEU A 127 8.33 -9.73 14.69
CA LEU A 127 8.07 -11.15 14.41
C LEU A 127 9.33 -11.94 14.00
N LEU A 128 10.37 -11.27 13.52
CA LEU A 128 11.64 -11.88 13.08
C LEU A 128 12.76 -11.76 14.13
N TRP A 129 12.48 -11.16 15.30
CA TRP A 129 13.45 -10.97 16.34
C TRP A 129 13.76 -12.27 17.10
N ASP A 130 14.98 -12.36 17.62
CA ASP A 130 15.34 -13.49 18.47
C ASP A 130 14.65 -13.45 19.84
N ALA A 131 14.61 -14.60 20.52
CA ALA A 131 13.93 -14.75 21.80
C ALA A 131 14.53 -13.91 22.94
N GLU A 132 15.77 -13.41 22.84
CA GLU A 132 16.30 -12.46 23.82
C GLU A 132 15.81 -11.05 23.53
N SER A 133 15.80 -10.65 22.25
CA SER A 133 15.29 -9.37 21.78
C SER A 133 13.79 -9.19 22.07
N LEU A 134 12.98 -10.23 21.87
CA LEU A 134 11.54 -10.21 22.17
C LEU A 134 11.23 -9.98 23.67
N LYS A 135 12.13 -10.34 24.59
CA LYS A 135 11.93 -10.08 26.02
C LYS A 135 11.82 -8.60 26.35
N TRP A 136 12.39 -7.72 25.52
CA TRP A 136 12.28 -6.27 25.71
C TRP A 136 10.86 -5.75 25.48
N LEU A 137 10.03 -6.49 24.76
CA LEU A 137 8.63 -6.13 24.50
C LEU A 137 7.69 -6.60 25.63
N ALA A 138 8.18 -7.34 26.62
CA ALA A 138 7.36 -7.87 27.70
C ALA A 138 6.66 -6.74 28.48
N GLY A 139 5.32 -6.79 28.52
CA GLY A 139 4.48 -5.78 29.18
C GLY A 139 4.07 -4.62 28.28
N THR A 140 4.49 -4.59 27.02
CA THR A 140 3.96 -3.67 26.00
C THR A 140 2.80 -4.31 25.23
N ASP A 141 1.98 -3.50 24.57
CA ASP A 141 0.94 -4.03 23.67
C ASP A 141 1.54 -4.66 22.41
N VAL A 142 2.68 -4.15 21.92
CA VAL A 142 3.44 -4.75 20.81
C VAL A 142 3.79 -6.20 21.11
N GLY A 143 4.19 -6.53 22.35
CA GLY A 143 4.46 -7.91 22.74
C GLY A 143 3.26 -8.84 22.56
N LYS A 144 2.04 -8.36 22.81
CA LYS A 144 0.80 -9.13 22.59
C LYS A 144 0.47 -9.27 21.11
N TRP A 145 0.72 -8.20 20.33
CA TRP A 145 0.50 -8.20 18.89
C TRP A 145 1.41 -9.22 18.20
N VAL A 146 2.69 -9.27 18.56
CA VAL A 146 3.62 -10.26 18.00
C VAL A 146 3.14 -11.70 18.22
N GLU A 147 2.63 -12.04 19.41
CA GLU A 147 2.09 -13.39 19.69
C GLU A 147 0.85 -13.70 18.82
N ARG A 148 -0.04 -12.73 18.65
CA ARG A 148 -1.24 -12.85 17.79
C ARG A 148 -0.84 -12.99 16.33
N ASP A 149 0.02 -12.10 15.87
CA ASP A 149 0.41 -11.99 14.46
C ASP A 149 1.24 -13.22 14.04
N GLU A 150 2.06 -13.80 14.93
CA GLU A 150 2.73 -15.08 14.65
C GLU A 150 1.71 -16.20 14.37
N LYS A 151 0.63 -16.25 15.14
CA LYS A 151 -0.44 -17.22 14.91
C LYS A 151 -1.12 -16.96 13.55
N ASN A 152 -1.49 -15.72 13.27
CA ASN A 152 -2.16 -15.35 12.02
C ASN A 152 -1.30 -15.72 10.80
N VAL A 153 -0.01 -15.39 10.81
CA VAL A 153 0.91 -15.74 9.71
C VAL A 153 1.07 -17.26 9.55
N ARG A 154 0.98 -18.04 10.64
CA ARG A 154 0.98 -19.52 10.54
C ARG A 154 -0.32 -20.07 9.94
N ASP A 155 -1.46 -19.50 10.30
CA ASP A 155 -2.75 -19.87 9.74
C ASP A 155 -2.80 -19.54 8.23
N ASP A 156 -2.32 -18.34 7.85
CA ASP A 156 -2.14 -17.90 6.45
C ASP A 156 -1.22 -18.82 5.65
N PHE A 157 -0.12 -19.27 6.26
CA PHE A 157 0.76 -20.26 5.63
C PHE A 157 0.05 -21.59 5.38
N GLY A 158 -0.89 -21.99 6.25
CA GLY A 158 -1.73 -23.17 6.02
C GLY A 158 -2.68 -23.01 4.82
N VAL A 159 -3.23 -21.81 4.62
CA VAL A 159 -4.02 -21.47 3.43
C VAL A 159 -3.15 -21.55 2.18
N LEU A 160 -1.95 -20.96 2.20
CA LEU A 160 -0.98 -21.07 1.10
C LEU A 160 -0.65 -22.53 0.78
N GLN A 161 -0.43 -23.38 1.79
CA GLN A 161 -0.14 -24.79 1.57
C GLN A 161 -1.28 -25.54 0.86
N THR A 162 -2.53 -25.18 1.16
CA THR A 162 -3.71 -25.73 0.49
C THR A 162 -3.73 -25.29 -0.97
N LEU A 163 -3.56 -23.99 -1.21
CA LEU A 163 -3.51 -23.40 -2.56
C LEU A 163 -2.40 -24.04 -3.42
N VAL A 164 -1.21 -24.25 -2.87
CA VAL A 164 -0.09 -24.90 -3.56
C VAL A 164 -0.41 -26.36 -3.92
N ALA A 165 -1.16 -27.07 -3.07
CA ALA A 165 -1.58 -28.44 -3.34
C ALA A 165 -2.63 -28.53 -4.46
N ASP A 166 -3.51 -27.53 -4.56
CA ASP A 166 -4.57 -27.47 -5.57
C ASP A 166 -4.04 -27.00 -6.95
N TYR A 167 -3.02 -26.14 -6.96
CA TYR A 167 -2.42 -25.59 -8.19
C TYR A 167 -0.90 -25.87 -8.32
N PRO A 168 -0.45 -27.14 -8.29
CA PRO A 168 0.98 -27.49 -8.24
C PRO A 168 1.76 -27.15 -9.52
N SER A 169 1.07 -26.92 -10.65
CA SER A 169 1.70 -26.47 -11.89
C SER A 169 1.97 -24.96 -11.92
N VAL A 170 1.29 -24.20 -11.07
CA VAL A 170 1.44 -22.74 -10.97
C VAL A 170 2.52 -22.42 -9.94
N PHE A 171 2.42 -23.02 -8.76
CA PHE A 171 3.32 -22.78 -7.63
C PHE A 171 4.57 -23.68 -7.69
N VAL A 172 5.42 -23.42 -8.67
CA VAL A 172 6.69 -24.14 -8.84
C VAL A 172 7.77 -23.48 -8.00
N SER A 173 8.47 -24.25 -7.16
CA SER A 173 9.62 -23.77 -6.38
C SER A 173 10.84 -23.60 -7.28
N GLN A 174 11.27 -22.36 -7.49
CA GLN A 174 12.38 -21.99 -8.37
C GLN A 174 12.97 -20.64 -7.94
N ASN A 175 14.15 -20.31 -8.48
CA ASN A 175 14.86 -19.04 -8.22
C ASN A 175 15.06 -18.70 -6.72
N GLY A 176 15.09 -19.71 -5.85
CA GLY A 176 15.27 -19.54 -4.41
C GLY A 176 13.96 -19.44 -3.63
N VAL A 177 12.82 -19.32 -4.29
CA VAL A 177 11.49 -19.36 -3.67
C VAL A 177 11.07 -20.81 -3.44
N ARG A 178 10.60 -21.10 -2.23
CA ARG A 178 10.11 -22.40 -1.81
C ARG A 178 8.74 -22.27 -1.16
N TRP A 179 7.72 -22.80 -1.84
CA TRP A 179 6.33 -22.72 -1.40
C TRP A 179 6.01 -23.56 -0.15
N ASP A 180 6.86 -24.55 0.17
CA ASP A 180 6.75 -25.39 1.36
C ASP A 180 7.55 -24.87 2.56
N ASP A 181 8.19 -23.70 2.43
CA ASP A 181 9.12 -23.15 3.40
C ASP A 181 8.53 -21.92 4.12
N PHE A 182 8.20 -22.09 5.41
CA PHE A 182 7.61 -21.03 6.23
C PHE A 182 8.50 -19.79 6.32
N GLU A 183 9.83 -19.96 6.34
CA GLU A 183 10.76 -18.81 6.39
C GLU A 183 10.70 -18.00 5.09
N CYS A 184 10.45 -18.63 3.95
CA CYS A 184 10.31 -17.93 2.66
C CYS A 184 9.02 -17.10 2.64
N PHE A 185 7.94 -17.65 3.18
CA PHE A 185 6.67 -16.93 3.34
C PHE A 185 6.79 -15.78 4.35
N MET A 186 7.47 -16.01 5.47
CA MET A 186 7.69 -15.02 6.51
C MET A 186 8.61 -13.87 6.04
N ASP A 187 9.70 -14.17 5.33
CA ASP A 187 10.59 -13.17 4.73
C ASP A 187 9.76 -12.27 3.77
N THR A 188 8.86 -12.84 2.96
CA THR A 188 8.00 -12.06 2.05
C THR A 188 6.92 -11.26 2.78
N THR A 189 6.29 -11.86 3.79
CA THR A 189 5.29 -11.20 4.63
C THR A 189 5.89 -9.96 5.29
N SER A 190 7.14 -10.05 5.75
CA SER A 190 7.84 -8.90 6.32
C SER A 190 8.07 -7.76 5.33
N LEU A 191 8.28 -8.07 4.05
CA LEU A 191 8.43 -7.05 3.00
C LEU A 191 7.10 -6.39 2.72
N VAL A 192 6.04 -7.17 2.52
CA VAL A 192 4.69 -6.65 2.27
C VAL A 192 4.22 -5.78 3.43
N SER A 193 4.36 -6.26 4.67
CA SER A 193 3.90 -5.54 5.86
C SER A 193 4.64 -4.22 6.12
N SER A 194 5.78 -3.97 5.47
CA SER A 194 6.60 -2.77 5.69
C SER A 194 6.69 -1.85 4.48
N ARG A 195 6.12 -2.24 3.33
CA ARG A 195 6.34 -1.57 2.03
C ARG A 195 5.09 -1.50 1.16
N ALA A 196 3.99 -2.14 1.55
CA ALA A 196 2.74 -2.03 0.82
C ALA A 196 2.04 -0.72 1.15
N PHE A 197 1.39 -0.13 0.15
CA PHE A 197 0.56 1.05 0.27
C PHE A 197 -0.82 0.78 -0.31
N MET A 198 -1.83 1.44 0.24
CA MET A 198 -3.16 1.51 -0.34
C MET A 198 -3.09 2.32 -1.63
N VAL A 199 -3.54 1.76 -2.76
CA VAL A 199 -3.43 2.40 -4.09
C VAL A 199 -4.76 2.94 -4.60
N ASP A 200 -5.78 2.09 -4.66
CA ASP A 200 -7.14 2.44 -5.07
C ASP A 200 -8.09 1.30 -4.70
N GLU A 201 -9.40 1.51 -4.80
CA GLU A 201 -10.42 0.52 -4.40
C GLU A 201 -10.33 -0.82 -5.15
N PHE A 202 -9.69 -0.86 -6.33
CA PHE A 202 -9.49 -2.08 -7.10
C PHE A 202 -8.22 -2.83 -6.71
N ARG A 203 -7.09 -2.11 -6.61
CA ARG A 203 -5.76 -2.68 -6.37
C ARG A 203 -5.51 -3.00 -4.91
N GLY A 204 -6.20 -2.33 -3.99
CA GLY A 204 -5.99 -2.50 -2.56
C GLY A 204 -4.57 -2.14 -2.13
N ASN A 205 -4.16 -2.74 -1.02
CA ASN A 205 -2.76 -2.77 -0.60
C ASN A 205 -1.88 -3.42 -1.67
N SER A 206 -0.80 -2.74 -2.06
CA SER A 206 0.07 -3.15 -3.16
C SER A 206 1.53 -2.71 -2.92
N MET A 207 2.50 -3.40 -3.53
CA MET A 207 3.88 -2.93 -3.51
C MET A 207 4.04 -1.82 -4.55
N VAL A 208 4.43 -0.62 -4.11
CA VAL A 208 4.55 0.57 -4.96
C VAL A 208 6.05 0.87 -5.18
N PRO A 209 6.62 0.50 -6.35
CA PRO A 209 8.04 0.74 -6.62
C PRO A 209 8.37 2.23 -6.52
N PHE A 210 9.58 2.55 -6.05
CA PHE A 210 10.05 3.91 -5.76
C PHE A 210 9.52 4.48 -4.44
N ALA A 211 8.22 4.35 -4.17
CA ALA A 211 7.62 4.90 -2.95
C ALA A 211 8.23 4.30 -1.68
N ASP A 212 8.48 2.99 -1.69
CA ASP A 212 9.08 2.26 -0.57
C ASP A 212 10.58 2.54 -0.35
N ILE A 213 11.22 3.36 -1.20
CA ILE A 213 12.63 3.79 -1.03
C ILE A 213 12.73 4.96 -0.06
N PHE A 214 11.67 5.77 0.03
CA PHE A 214 11.61 6.83 1.02
C PHE A 214 11.54 6.22 2.42
N ASN A 215 12.39 6.68 3.32
CA ASN A 215 12.41 6.16 4.68
C ASN A 215 11.27 6.81 5.49
N HIS A 216 10.76 6.10 6.51
CA HIS A 216 9.71 6.61 7.38
C HIS A 216 10.27 7.31 8.62
N LEU A 217 9.53 8.29 9.13
CA LEU A 217 9.65 8.81 10.48
C LEU A 217 8.26 9.16 11.01
N THR A 218 7.97 8.63 12.20
CA THR A 218 6.70 8.84 12.87
C THR A 218 6.45 10.32 13.15
N SER A 219 5.31 10.85 12.68
CA SER A 219 4.76 12.19 12.96
C SER A 219 5.35 13.40 12.23
N ALA A 220 6.17 13.24 11.18
CA ALA A 220 6.63 14.37 10.35
C ALA A 220 6.84 13.95 8.90
N ALA A 221 5.73 13.69 8.20
CA ALA A 221 5.76 13.24 6.82
C ALA A 221 6.10 14.38 5.85
N ASN A 222 7.15 14.23 5.03
CA ASN A 222 7.49 15.24 4.01
C ASN A 222 6.88 14.96 2.65
N VAL A 223 6.56 13.71 2.33
CA VAL A 223 6.10 13.31 0.99
C VAL A 223 4.94 12.34 1.12
N HIS A 224 3.77 12.67 0.59
CA HIS A 224 2.63 11.73 0.52
C HIS A 224 2.52 11.08 -0.86
N ILE A 225 1.81 9.96 -0.89
CA ILE A 225 1.37 9.33 -2.13
C ILE A 225 -0.04 9.86 -2.41
N GLU A 226 -0.26 10.35 -3.62
CA GLU A 226 -1.57 10.78 -4.11
C GLU A 226 -1.96 9.91 -5.30
N SER A 227 -3.19 9.41 -5.30
CA SER A 227 -3.76 8.65 -6.40
C SER A 227 -5.28 8.76 -6.41
N GLU A 228 -5.89 8.66 -7.58
CA GLU A 228 -7.35 8.54 -7.69
C GLU A 228 -7.80 7.21 -7.09
N GLU A 229 -8.57 7.28 -6.00
CA GLU A 229 -9.09 6.12 -5.27
C GLU A 229 -10.32 5.52 -5.94
N ALA A 230 -11.20 6.39 -6.47
CA ALA A 230 -12.47 5.99 -7.04
C ALA A 230 -12.28 5.44 -8.45
N VAL A 231 -12.05 4.14 -8.53
CA VAL A 231 -11.86 3.41 -9.78
C VAL A 231 -12.89 2.30 -9.93
N CYS A 232 -13.07 1.81 -11.15
CA CYS A 232 -13.91 0.66 -11.37
C CYS A 232 -13.39 -0.59 -10.62
N LEU A 233 -14.20 -1.13 -9.71
CA LEU A 233 -13.88 -2.33 -8.92
C LEU A 233 -13.62 -3.62 -9.73
N LEU A 234 -13.92 -3.63 -11.03
CA LEU A 234 -13.70 -4.78 -11.91
C LEU A 234 -12.46 -4.67 -12.79
N CYS A 235 -11.98 -3.45 -13.07
CA CYS A 235 -10.88 -3.28 -14.02
C CYS A 235 -9.85 -2.21 -13.62
N GLY A 236 -10.09 -1.46 -12.55
CA GLY A 236 -9.20 -0.42 -12.05
C GLY A 236 -9.04 0.79 -12.98
N ASN A 237 -9.93 0.95 -13.96
CA ASN A 237 -10.00 2.15 -14.78
C ASN A 237 -10.72 3.25 -14.01
N GLU A 238 -10.15 4.45 -14.05
CA GLU A 238 -10.72 5.65 -13.42
C GLU A 238 -11.99 6.11 -14.14
N PHE A 239 -11.97 6.13 -15.48
CA PHE A 239 -13.12 6.56 -16.29
C PHE A 239 -13.28 5.71 -17.56
N GLY A 240 -14.50 5.74 -18.13
CA GLY A 240 -14.74 5.27 -19.48
C GLY A 240 -14.71 3.74 -19.69
N CYS A 241 -14.90 2.95 -18.63
CA CYS A 241 -15.06 1.50 -18.75
C CYS A 241 -16.53 1.09 -18.88
N GLU A 242 -16.77 -0.03 -19.55
CA GLU A 242 -18.12 -0.60 -19.76
C GLU A 242 -18.77 -1.15 -18.47
N HIS A 243 -18.03 -1.15 -17.36
CA HIS A 243 -18.46 -1.68 -16.06
C HIS A 243 -19.07 -0.61 -15.14
N THR A 244 -19.08 0.66 -15.54
CA THR A 244 -19.83 1.67 -14.79
C THR A 244 -21.31 1.38 -14.97
N GLU A 245 -21.97 1.00 -13.87
CA GLU A 245 -23.43 0.80 -13.84
C GLU A 245 -24.08 2.02 -14.50
N PRO A 246 -24.99 1.86 -15.48
CA PRO A 246 -25.78 2.98 -15.92
C PRO A 246 -26.52 3.50 -14.70
N LEU A 247 -26.19 4.72 -14.25
CA LEU A 247 -26.97 5.42 -13.24
C LEU A 247 -28.42 5.32 -13.70
N ASP A 248 -29.23 4.62 -12.91
CA ASP A 248 -30.65 4.45 -13.15
C ASP A 248 -31.27 5.85 -13.00
N ASP A 249 -31.33 6.60 -14.11
CA ASP A 249 -32.13 7.83 -14.28
C ASP A 249 -33.61 7.45 -14.16
N SER A 250 -34.00 6.90 -13.02
CA SER A 250 -35.39 6.77 -12.62
C SER A 250 -35.77 8.09 -11.96
N ASP A 251 -36.34 8.96 -12.79
CA ASP A 251 -37.20 10.08 -12.40
C ASP A 251 -38.15 9.65 -11.26
N ASP A 252 -37.82 9.96 -10.01
CA ASP A 252 -38.77 9.85 -8.89
C ASP A 252 -39.47 11.20 -8.69
N GLU A 253 -40.32 11.55 -9.66
CA GLU A 253 -41.46 12.43 -9.43
C GLU A 253 -42.55 11.58 -8.75
N SER A 254 -42.47 11.37 -7.44
CA SER A 254 -43.59 10.86 -6.65
C SER A 254 -44.19 11.95 -5.77
N GLU A 255 -45.41 12.32 -6.17
CA GLU A 255 -46.28 13.33 -5.60
C GLU A 255 -46.67 13.02 -4.15
N HIS A 256 -46.77 14.09 -3.36
CA HIS A 256 -47.38 14.16 -2.03
C HIS A 256 -48.74 13.45 -1.95
N GLU A 257 -48.93 12.55 -0.98
CA GLU A 257 -50.23 12.37 -0.31
C GLU A 257 -50.04 12.15 1.20
N ASP A 258 -50.40 13.18 1.97
CA ASP A 258 -50.59 13.17 3.41
C ASP A 258 -51.72 12.21 3.82
N HIS A 259 -51.53 11.39 4.86
CA HIS A 259 -52.65 11.01 5.72
C HIS A 259 -52.22 10.70 7.17
N ASP A 260 -52.73 11.56 8.04
CA ASP A 260 -52.64 11.64 9.50
C ASP A 260 -53.26 10.46 10.28
N ASP A 261 -52.54 10.08 11.35
CA ASP A 261 -52.94 9.74 12.72
C ASP A 261 -54.25 8.99 13.07
N SER A 262 -54.09 7.90 13.84
CA SER A 262 -54.80 7.74 15.12
C SER A 262 -54.12 6.75 16.07
N GLU A 263 -53.72 7.22 17.26
CA GLU A 263 -53.25 6.43 18.40
C GLU A 263 -54.36 5.74 19.20
N SER A 264 -54.01 4.72 20.01
CA SER A 264 -54.30 4.67 21.46
C SER A 264 -54.11 3.27 22.08
N HIS A 265 -53.22 3.21 23.10
CA HIS A 265 -53.23 2.43 24.37
C HIS A 265 -53.68 0.95 24.36
N GLY A 266 -52.99 -0.03 24.95
CA GLY A 266 -52.15 -0.05 26.16
C GLY A 266 -52.68 -1.19 27.07
N ASP A 267 -51.81 -2.13 27.49
CA ASP A 267 -51.75 -2.70 28.85
C ASP A 267 -50.95 -4.02 28.91
N HIS A 268 -50.09 -4.08 29.92
CA HIS A 268 -49.37 -5.24 30.44
C HIS A 268 -50.31 -6.22 31.13
N GLU A 269 -49.95 -7.52 31.18
CA GLU A 269 -49.84 -8.30 32.42
C GLU A 269 -49.27 -9.71 32.18
N ASP A 270 -48.34 -10.09 33.05
CA ASP A 270 -47.62 -11.36 33.13
C ASP A 270 -48.50 -12.51 33.66
N HIS A 271 -48.25 -13.76 33.21
CA HIS A 271 -48.24 -14.91 34.14
C HIS A 271 -47.65 -16.21 33.56
N GLU A 272 -46.82 -16.83 34.40
CA GLU A 272 -46.13 -18.13 34.27
C GLU A 272 -47.05 -19.37 34.28
N GLY A 273 -46.58 -20.51 33.71
CA GLY A 273 -47.02 -21.85 34.17
C GLY A 273 -47.00 -23.03 33.17
N CYS A 274 -45.82 -23.63 32.99
CA CYS A 274 -45.46 -25.07 33.07
C CYS A 274 -46.14 -26.24 32.28
N GLU A 275 -45.24 -27.08 31.72
CA GLU A 275 -45.25 -28.55 31.42
C GLU A 275 -46.18 -29.17 30.35
N SER A 276 -45.66 -29.82 29.29
CA SER A 276 -45.05 -31.17 29.32
C SER A 276 -44.75 -31.76 27.90
N HIS A 277 -43.64 -32.51 27.82
CA HIS A 277 -43.32 -33.69 26.99
C HIS A 277 -43.46 -33.71 25.45
N GLY A 278 -42.34 -34.06 24.80
CA GLY A 278 -42.30 -34.76 23.50
C GLY A 278 -40.89 -34.83 22.89
N GLU A 279 -40.17 -35.94 23.13
CA GLU A 279 -38.85 -36.25 22.59
C GLU A 279 -38.84 -36.47 21.07
N SER A 280 -37.80 -35.97 20.39
CA SER A 280 -37.07 -36.51 19.22
C SER A 280 -36.23 -35.35 18.67
N GLY A 281 -34.90 -35.34 18.66
CA GLY A 281 -33.99 -36.41 18.26
C GLY A 281 -33.38 -36.05 16.90
N SER A 282 -32.42 -35.13 16.89
CA SER A 282 -31.33 -35.05 15.91
C SER A 282 -30.35 -33.97 16.35
N ASP A 283 -29.15 -34.40 16.72
CA ASP A 283 -28.01 -33.55 16.97
C ASP A 283 -27.59 -32.81 15.69
N GLU A 284 -26.96 -31.65 15.93
CA GLU A 284 -25.62 -31.33 15.45
C GLU A 284 -25.51 -30.06 14.57
N TRP A 285 -24.49 -29.24 14.93
CA TRP A 285 -23.91 -28.07 14.25
C TRP A 285 -24.62 -26.72 14.44
N SER A 286 -24.42 -26.11 15.61
CA SER A 286 -24.57 -24.67 15.83
C SER A 286 -23.41 -23.91 15.20
N ASP A 287 -23.80 -23.13 14.22
CA ASP A 287 -23.14 -21.99 13.60
C ASP A 287 -22.78 -20.94 14.67
N GLU A 288 -21.51 -20.83 15.01
CA GLU A 288 -20.97 -19.63 15.66
C GLU A 288 -20.39 -18.77 14.55
N GLY A 289 -21.20 -17.81 14.10
CA GLY A 289 -20.83 -16.78 13.15
C GLY A 289 -19.59 -16.04 13.63
N SER A 290 -18.58 -16.05 12.77
CA SER A 290 -17.39 -15.20 12.88
C SER A 290 -17.82 -13.75 12.85
N GLU A 291 -17.84 -13.11 14.02
CA GLU A 291 -17.94 -11.65 14.12
C GLU A 291 -16.71 -11.06 13.44
N GLY A 292 -16.96 -10.27 12.39
CA GLY A 292 -15.94 -9.61 11.60
C GLY A 292 -15.12 -8.67 12.48
N SER A 293 -13.80 -8.84 12.42
CA SER A 293 -12.85 -7.89 12.99
C SER A 293 -12.70 -6.72 12.03
N GLU A 294 -13.49 -5.67 12.25
CA GLU A 294 -13.12 -4.31 11.86
C GLU A 294 -12.10 -3.81 12.88
N ASP A 295 -10.82 -4.13 12.65
CA ASP A 295 -9.69 -3.46 13.29
C ASP A 295 -8.91 -2.73 12.19
N GLU A 296 -9.54 -1.69 11.62
CA GLU A 296 -8.81 -0.68 10.85
C GLU A 296 -8.14 0.28 11.85
N SER A 297 -6.90 -0.06 12.19
CA SER A 297 -5.91 0.91 12.63
C SER A 297 -5.02 1.23 11.42
N ASP A 298 -5.61 1.77 10.36
CA ASP A 298 -4.88 2.43 9.29
C ASP A 298 -4.36 3.76 9.82
N GLY A 299 -3.21 3.69 10.48
CA GLY A 299 -2.28 4.81 10.43
C GLY A 299 -1.59 4.71 9.09
N GLU A 300 -2.01 5.50 8.11
CA GLU A 300 -1.30 5.64 6.85
C GLU A 300 0.18 5.93 7.14
N GLU A 301 1.06 5.00 6.75
CA GLU A 301 2.50 5.16 6.90
C GLU A 301 3.02 5.97 5.71
N ILE A 302 3.44 7.22 5.96
CA ILE A 302 3.74 8.18 4.91
C ILE A 302 5.28 8.36 4.74
N PRO A 303 5.83 8.31 3.51
CA PRO A 303 7.27 8.37 3.23
C PRO A 303 7.95 9.75 3.49
N ILE A 304 9.23 9.78 3.91
CA ILE A 304 9.97 11.03 4.23
C ILE A 304 11.43 11.09 3.72
N LEU A 305 12.00 12.29 3.79
CA LEU A 305 13.40 12.60 3.47
C LEU A 305 14.21 12.84 4.75
N VAL A 306 15.43 12.31 4.80
CA VAL A 306 16.36 12.42 5.92
C VAL A 306 17.50 13.37 5.61
N ASP A 307 17.98 14.02 6.66
CA ASP A 307 19.01 15.02 6.68
C ASP A 307 20.43 14.47 7.04
N TYR A 308 21.41 15.36 7.13
CA TYR A 308 22.84 15.16 7.31
C TYR A 308 23.27 14.90 8.73
N ASN A 309 22.36 14.66 9.65
CA ASN A 309 22.54 14.19 11.02
C ASN A 309 21.64 12.99 11.31
N GLY A 310 20.66 12.68 10.43
CA GLY A 310 19.61 11.69 10.68
C GLY A 310 18.58 12.21 11.69
N ILE A 311 18.37 13.53 11.73
CA ILE A 311 17.43 14.26 12.58
C ILE A 311 16.31 14.94 11.75
N PRO A 312 15.05 14.51 11.92
CA PRO A 312 13.88 15.03 11.20
C PRO A 312 13.82 16.55 11.05
N VAL A 313 13.54 17.03 9.84
CA VAL A 313 13.33 18.45 9.56
C VAL A 313 11.94 18.86 10.09
N ILE A 314 11.88 19.36 11.32
CA ILE A 314 10.72 20.08 11.86
C ILE A 314 10.99 21.58 11.83
N ASP A 315 10.17 22.35 11.10
CA ASP A 315 10.15 23.80 11.30
C ASP A 315 9.07 24.15 12.33
N SER A 316 9.47 24.94 13.31
CA SER A 316 8.61 25.46 14.36
C SER A 316 8.46 26.95 14.12
N SER A 317 7.41 27.34 13.40
CA SER A 317 6.90 28.70 13.47
C SER A 317 5.41 28.76 13.09
N ASP A 318 4.59 28.74 14.14
CA ASP A 318 3.40 29.57 14.19
C ASP A 318 3.83 31.03 13.98
N ASP A 319 3.29 31.71 12.97
CA ASP A 319 2.70 33.05 13.11
C ASP A 319 2.04 33.44 11.78
N MET A 320 0.72 33.62 11.86
CA MET A 320 -0.14 34.18 10.82
C MET A 320 0.17 35.68 10.67
N ASP A 321 0.30 36.16 9.44
CA ASP A 321 -0.11 37.52 9.08
C ASP A 321 -0.60 37.52 7.62
N VAL A 322 -1.88 37.85 7.47
CA VAL A 322 -2.61 38.02 6.20
C VAL A 322 -2.50 39.48 5.82
N ASP A 323 -1.98 39.77 4.62
CA ASP A 323 -2.19 41.06 3.97
C ASP A 323 -2.66 40.82 2.52
N ASP A 324 -3.91 41.25 2.29
CA ASP A 324 -4.56 41.49 0.99
C ASP A 324 -3.73 42.46 0.14
N ASP A 325 -3.62 42.20 -1.17
CA ASP A 325 -3.70 43.28 -2.17
C ASP A 325 -4.03 42.73 -3.58
N ASP A 326 -5.19 43.18 -4.06
CA ASP A 326 -5.66 43.17 -5.45
C ASP A 326 -4.67 43.86 -6.40
N ASP A 327 -4.37 43.29 -7.58
CA ASP A 327 -4.42 44.10 -8.81
C ASP A 327 -4.51 43.32 -10.14
N LYS A 328 -5.18 43.97 -11.08
CA LYS A 328 -5.75 43.45 -12.33
C LYS A 328 -4.81 43.45 -13.55
N ASP A 329 -5.11 42.50 -14.44
CA ASP A 329 -5.10 42.55 -15.92
C ASP A 329 -3.86 43.02 -16.69
N LYS A 330 -3.36 42.14 -17.58
CA LYS A 330 -3.25 42.45 -19.03
C LYS A 330 -2.96 41.22 -19.89
N ALA A 331 -3.88 40.98 -20.82
CA ALA A 331 -3.75 40.07 -21.96
C ALA A 331 -2.69 40.55 -22.96
N SER A 332 -1.93 39.61 -23.53
CA SER A 332 -1.40 39.75 -24.89
C SER A 332 -1.41 38.42 -25.62
N ASP A 333 -2.30 38.38 -26.60
CA ASP A 333 -2.55 37.40 -27.65
C ASP A 333 -1.31 37.19 -28.56
N LYS A 334 -1.01 35.93 -28.92
CA LYS A 334 -0.36 35.51 -30.19
C LYS A 334 -0.16 33.99 -30.31
N ASN A 335 -0.95 33.44 -31.24
CA ASN A 335 -0.62 32.45 -32.29
C ASN A 335 -0.22 31.01 -31.90
N GLU A 336 -1.26 30.16 -31.90
CA GLU A 336 -1.39 28.87 -32.62
C GLU A 336 -0.11 28.24 -33.21
N ASP A 337 0.30 27.12 -32.62
CA ASP A 337 0.99 26.02 -33.31
C ASP A 337 0.19 24.75 -33.04
N ASP A 338 -0.41 24.22 -34.11
CA ASP A 338 -1.39 23.13 -34.14
C ASP A 338 -0.63 21.81 -34.23
N SER A 339 -0.22 21.31 -33.07
CA SER A 339 0.21 19.93 -32.85
C SER A 339 -0.76 19.33 -31.83
N PRO A 340 -1.15 18.04 -31.92
CA PRO A 340 -2.09 17.47 -30.95
C PRO A 340 -1.41 17.50 -29.58
N LYS A 341 -1.81 18.48 -28.76
CA LYS A 341 -1.57 18.46 -27.33
C LYS A 341 -2.50 17.38 -26.82
N MET A 342 -1.93 16.26 -26.40
CA MET A 342 -2.60 15.47 -25.36
C MET A 342 -2.76 16.44 -24.19
N ASP A 343 -4.00 16.61 -23.75
CA ASP A 343 -4.31 17.47 -22.61
C ASP A 343 -3.46 16.98 -21.41
N ASP A 344 -2.92 17.90 -20.61
CA ASP A 344 -2.12 17.53 -19.43
C ASP A 344 -2.93 16.66 -18.44
N ASP A 345 -4.27 16.73 -18.52
CA ASP A 345 -5.21 15.86 -17.78
C ASP A 345 -5.17 14.38 -18.24
N ASP A 346 -4.82 14.09 -19.50
CA ASP A 346 -4.65 12.70 -20.01
C ASP A 346 -3.31 12.09 -19.56
N MET A 347 -2.34 12.89 -19.10
CA MET A 347 -1.08 12.41 -18.50
C MET A 347 -1.23 11.97 -17.05
N LEU A 348 -2.31 12.36 -16.36
CA LEU A 348 -2.57 12.04 -14.95
C LEU A 348 -3.42 10.79 -14.76
N SER A 349 -4.10 10.31 -15.81
CA SER A 349 -4.90 9.09 -15.66
C SER A 349 -4.02 7.85 -15.45
N GLY A 350 -4.24 7.15 -14.34
CA GLY A 350 -3.58 5.88 -14.06
C GLY A 350 -2.16 5.99 -13.47
N THR A 351 -1.79 7.07 -12.80
CA THR A 351 -0.54 7.18 -12.01
C THR A 351 -0.80 7.25 -10.50
N LEU A 352 0.24 6.96 -9.72
CA LEU A 352 0.39 7.39 -8.34
C LEU A 352 1.52 8.42 -8.32
N ASP A 353 1.26 9.57 -7.72
CA ASP A 353 2.21 10.64 -7.62
C ASP A 353 2.73 10.75 -6.19
N MET A 354 4.00 11.10 -6.04
CA MET A 354 4.58 11.42 -4.75
C MET A 354 4.84 12.90 -4.68
N VAL A 355 4.15 13.58 -3.79
CA VAL A 355 4.10 15.04 -3.71
C VAL A 355 4.60 15.51 -2.35
N VAL A 356 5.25 16.67 -2.30
CA VAL A 356 5.71 17.24 -1.03
C VAL A 356 4.51 17.70 -0.22
N TYR A 357 4.39 17.20 1.00
CA TYR A 357 3.37 17.61 1.98
C TYR A 357 3.94 18.55 3.06
N GLN A 358 5.25 18.48 3.31
CA GLN A 358 5.93 19.41 4.20
C GLN A 358 7.24 19.88 3.57
N PRO A 359 7.45 21.20 3.38
CA PRO A 359 8.67 21.76 2.82
C PRO A 359 9.92 21.28 3.56
N CYS A 360 11.00 20.99 2.82
CA CYS A 360 12.28 20.63 3.41
C CYS A 360 13.43 21.44 2.80
N ASN A 361 14.37 21.91 3.60
CA ASN A 361 15.52 22.68 3.12
C ASN A 361 16.68 21.75 2.70
N ALA A 362 17.33 22.02 1.56
CA ALA A 362 18.53 21.26 1.19
C ALA A 362 19.77 21.67 1.98
N GLY A 363 20.48 20.66 2.50
CA GLY A 363 21.82 20.86 3.05
C GLY A 363 21.87 21.73 4.31
N SER A 364 20.73 22.04 4.93
CA SER A 364 20.66 22.69 6.25
C SER A 364 20.62 21.70 7.38
N GLU A 365 20.16 20.49 7.10
CA GLU A 365 20.82 19.29 7.58
C GLU A 365 21.21 18.53 6.30
#